data_AF-A0A942HD81-F1
#
_entry.id   AF-A0A942HD81-F1
#
_cell.length_a   1.000
_cell.length_b   1.000
_cell.length_c   1.000
_cell.angle_alpha   90.00
_cell.angle_beta   90.00
_cell.angle_gamma   90.00
#
_symmetry.space_group_name_H-M   'P 1'
#
loop_
_entity.id
_entity.type
_entity.pdbx_description
1 polymer ?
#
loop_
_entity_poly.entity_id
_entity_poly.type
_entity_poly.pdbx_seq_one_letter_code
_entity_poly.pdbx_strand_id
1 'polypeptide(L)'
;MSARARGPLHPERFPRLTEFLSGYLHEDFALEHETPEGALKAFLRDANDEERGALLDELERFRAAASDASWADVRAAFASLGGAWRPRSRAVLDDLLQVPTRLSTLAHRNRR
;
A
#
# COMPACT_ATOMS: atom_id res chain seq x y z
N MET A 1 -21.97 -16.03 14.02
CA MET A 1 -20.57 -16.29 13.63
C MET A 1 -19.71 -15.24 14.32
N SER A 2 -18.89 -15.64 15.27
CA SER A 2 -18.11 -14.73 16.11
C SER A 2 -17.10 -13.95 15.26
N ALA A 3 -17.28 -12.64 15.16
CA ALA A 3 -16.23 -11.73 14.74
C ALA A 3 -15.13 -11.76 15.81
N ARG A 4 -14.21 -12.74 15.72
CA ARG A 4 -12.89 -12.57 16.34
C ARG A 4 -12.40 -11.22 15.84
N ALA A 5 -12.05 -10.32 16.75
CA ALA A 5 -11.52 -9.01 16.41
C ALA A 5 -10.40 -9.22 15.38
N ARG A 6 -10.69 -8.84 14.14
CA ARG A 6 -9.75 -8.96 13.03
C ARG A 6 -8.55 -8.09 13.42
N GLY A 7 -7.36 -8.69 13.47
CA GLY A 7 -6.15 -8.02 13.92
C GLY A 7 -5.91 -6.72 13.15
N PRO A 8 -5.08 -5.81 13.68
CA PRO A 8 -4.91 -4.49 13.10
C PRO A 8 -4.43 -4.51 11.65
N LEU A 9 -3.77 -5.58 11.22
CA LEU A 9 -3.24 -5.81 9.88
C LEU A 9 -4.14 -6.69 8.97
N HIS A 10 -5.40 -6.93 9.33
CA HIS A 10 -6.28 -7.80 8.55
C HIS A 10 -6.70 -7.19 7.19
N PRO A 11 -6.68 -7.95 6.07
CA PRO A 11 -6.92 -7.41 4.72
C PRO A 11 -8.20 -6.62 4.51
N GLU A 12 -9.32 -7.03 5.13
CA GLU A 12 -10.60 -6.32 4.99
C GLU A 12 -10.60 -4.92 5.62
N ARG A 13 -9.58 -4.55 6.40
CA ARG A 13 -9.40 -3.16 6.87
C ARG A 13 -8.74 -2.27 5.80
N PHE A 14 -8.27 -2.86 4.71
CA PHE A 14 -7.50 -2.21 3.66
C PHE A 14 -7.99 -2.61 2.25
N PRO A 15 -9.27 -2.35 1.90
CA PRO A 15 -9.81 -2.70 0.59
C PRO A 15 -9.08 -2.01 -0.57
N ARG A 16 -8.71 -0.72 -0.46
CA ARG A 16 -8.00 -0.01 -1.54
C ARG A 16 -6.55 -0.46 -1.68
N LEU A 17 -5.89 -0.77 -0.57
CA LEU A 17 -4.56 -1.37 -0.59
C LEU A 17 -4.57 -2.75 -1.23
N THR A 18 -5.61 -3.55 -0.96
CA THR A 18 -5.83 -4.87 -1.58
C THR A 18 -6.03 -4.72 -3.09
N GLU A 19 -6.86 -3.76 -3.52
CA GLU A 19 -7.08 -3.45 -4.93
C GLU A 19 -5.79 -3.02 -5.65
N PHE A 20 -5.02 -2.10 -5.06
CA PHE A 20 -3.72 -1.70 -5.57
C PHE A 20 -2.75 -2.89 -5.70
N LEU A 21 -2.62 -3.70 -4.65
CA LEU A 21 -1.67 -4.82 -4.64
C LEU A 21 -2.03 -5.89 -5.67
N SER A 22 -3.30 -6.24 -5.77
CA SER A 22 -3.78 -7.24 -6.72
C SER A 22 -3.81 -6.73 -8.16
N GLY A 23 -4.14 -5.45 -8.38
CA GLY A 23 -4.29 -4.87 -9.71
C GLY A 23 -3.01 -4.32 -10.33
N TYR A 24 -2.04 -3.86 -9.53
CA TYR A 24 -0.83 -3.17 -10.03
C TYR A 24 0.48 -3.80 -9.55
N LEU A 25 0.45 -4.65 -8.52
CA LEU A 25 1.63 -5.39 -8.04
C LEU A 25 1.48 -6.90 -8.27
N HIS A 26 0.90 -7.28 -9.42
CA HIS A 26 0.78 -8.66 -9.91
C HIS A 26 2.11 -9.22 -10.44
N GLU A 27 2.12 -10.45 -10.95
CA GLU A 27 3.35 -11.20 -11.30
C GLU A 27 4.23 -10.45 -12.33
N ASP A 28 3.61 -9.79 -13.29
CA ASP A 28 4.28 -9.06 -14.38
C ASP A 28 4.48 -7.56 -14.10
N PHE A 29 4.24 -7.08 -12.88
CA PHE A 29 4.31 -5.64 -12.59
C PHE A 29 5.66 -5.01 -12.94
N ALA A 30 6.74 -5.77 -12.84
CA ALA A 30 8.09 -5.31 -13.17
C ALA A 30 8.27 -5.04 -14.68
N LEU A 31 7.47 -5.67 -15.54
CA LEU A 31 7.45 -5.42 -16.98
C LEU A 31 6.58 -4.20 -17.32
N GLU A 32 5.46 -4.01 -16.61
CA GLU A 32 4.49 -2.95 -16.89
C GLU A 32 4.80 -1.61 -16.23
N HIS A 33 5.39 -1.66 -15.04
CA HIS A 33 5.56 -0.49 -14.17
C HIS A 33 7.00 -0.30 -13.67
N GLU A 34 7.90 -1.23 -14.02
CA GLU A 34 9.33 -1.27 -13.68
C GLU A 34 9.64 -1.45 -12.18
N THR A 35 8.89 -0.76 -11.32
CA THR A 35 9.13 -0.67 -9.87
C THR A 35 7.80 -0.61 -9.10
N PRO A 36 7.78 -1.00 -7.81
CA PRO A 36 6.60 -0.84 -6.97
C PRO A 36 6.14 0.61 -6.84
N GLU A 37 7.08 1.55 -6.83
CA GLU A 37 6.80 2.97 -6.82
C GLU A 37 6.18 3.44 -8.15
N GLY A 38 6.62 2.86 -9.28
CA GLY A 38 6.00 3.06 -10.59
C GLY A 38 4.56 2.57 -10.62
N ALA A 39 4.30 1.38 -10.07
CA ALA A 39 2.97 0.81 -9.94
C ALA A 39 2.05 1.70 -9.08
N LEU A 40 2.55 2.19 -7.95
CA LEU A 40 1.81 3.12 -7.09
C LEU A 40 1.49 4.43 -7.82
N LYS A 41 2.45 4.99 -8.57
CA LYS A 41 2.21 6.20 -9.38
C LYS A 41 1.16 5.96 -10.47
N ALA A 42 1.18 4.80 -11.12
CA ALA A 42 0.18 4.43 -12.12
C ALA A 42 -1.22 4.35 -11.48
N PHE A 43 -1.36 3.63 -10.37
CA PHE A 43 -2.62 3.59 -9.61
C PHE A 43 -3.11 4.99 -9.24
N LEU A 44 -2.23 5.85 -8.70
CA LEU A 44 -2.60 7.20 -8.27
C LEU A 44 -3.00 8.14 -9.41
N ARG A 45 -2.48 7.90 -10.62
CA ARG A 45 -2.84 8.64 -11.84
C ARG A 45 -4.24 8.22 -12.32
N ASP A 46 -4.54 6.94 -12.24
CA ASP A 46 -5.77 6.37 -12.78
C ASP A 46 -6.93 6.48 -11.77
N ALA A 47 -6.61 6.57 -10.46
CA ALA A 47 -7.55 6.79 -9.38
C ALA A 47 -8.10 8.22 -9.32
N ASN A 48 -9.38 8.34 -8.97
CA ASN A 48 -9.99 9.64 -8.64
C ASN A 48 -9.54 10.16 -7.26
N ASP A 49 -9.92 11.38 -6.90
CA ASP A 49 -9.47 12.02 -5.64
C ASP A 49 -9.94 11.27 -4.38
N GLU A 50 -11.12 10.67 -4.39
CA GLU A 50 -11.66 9.87 -3.28
C GLU A 50 -10.88 8.56 -3.12
N GLU A 51 -10.66 7.85 -4.22
CA GLU A 51 -9.89 6.60 -4.27
C GLU A 51 -8.45 6.82 -3.84
N ARG A 52 -7.84 7.89 -4.33
CA ARG A 52 -6.52 8.35 -3.92
C ARG A 52 -6.51 8.57 -2.41
N GLY A 53 -7.40 9.42 -1.89
CA GLY A 53 -7.48 9.71 -0.46
C GLY A 53 -7.61 8.45 0.40
N ALA A 54 -8.52 7.55 0.02
CA ALA A 54 -8.76 6.30 0.74
C ALA A 54 -7.52 5.38 0.75
N LEU A 55 -6.82 5.24 -0.39
CA LEU A 55 -5.57 4.46 -0.44
C LEU A 55 -4.50 5.09 0.47
N LEU A 56 -4.35 6.42 0.46
CA LEU A 56 -3.35 7.10 1.29
C LEU A 56 -3.60 6.90 2.78
N ASP A 57 -4.86 7.02 3.19
CA ASP A 57 -5.25 6.74 4.58
C ASP A 57 -5.00 5.29 4.97
N GLU A 58 -5.26 4.33 4.07
CA GLU A 58 -4.98 2.91 4.30
C GLU A 58 -3.49 2.61 4.41
N LEU A 59 -2.65 3.22 3.56
CA LEU A 59 -1.19 3.06 3.61
C LEU A 59 -0.63 3.56 4.95
N GLU A 60 -1.09 4.72 5.43
CA GLU A 60 -0.66 5.26 6.73
C GLU A 60 -1.17 4.39 7.89
N ARG A 61 -2.43 3.95 7.85
CA ARG A 61 -2.97 3.02 8.86
C ARG A 61 -2.21 1.70 8.89
N PHE A 62 -1.88 1.14 7.72
CA PHE A 62 -1.12 -0.10 7.63
C PHE A 62 0.29 0.09 8.19
N ARG A 63 0.96 1.19 7.84
CA ARG A 63 2.29 1.55 8.37
C ARG A 63 2.29 1.70 9.89
N ALA A 64 1.30 2.39 10.45
CA ALA A 64 1.15 2.54 11.89
C ALA A 64 0.95 1.17 12.57
N ALA A 65 0.04 0.34 12.05
CA ALA A 65 -0.18 -1.01 12.58
C ALA A 65 1.06 -1.93 12.42
N ALA A 66 1.81 -1.78 11.33
CA ALA A 66 3.03 -2.54 11.08
C ALA A 66 4.15 -2.13 12.04
N SER A 67 4.16 -0.87 12.49
CA SER A 67 5.15 -0.32 13.41
C SER A 67 5.22 -1.11 14.72
N ASP A 68 4.06 -1.51 15.25
CA ASP A 68 3.95 -2.27 16.50
C ASP A 68 4.01 -3.80 16.31
N ALA A 69 3.99 -4.28 15.06
CA ALA A 69 3.97 -5.71 14.74
C ALA A 69 5.36 -6.27 14.40
N SER A 70 5.54 -7.58 14.61
CA SER A 70 6.76 -8.28 14.20
C SER A 70 6.90 -8.30 12.67
N TRP A 71 8.13 -8.36 12.15
CA TRP A 71 8.35 -8.44 10.70
C TRP A 71 7.72 -9.70 10.08
N ALA A 72 7.64 -10.81 10.82
CA ALA A 72 6.98 -12.01 10.35
C ALA A 72 5.48 -11.78 10.14
N ASP A 73 4.81 -11.14 11.10
CA ASP A 73 3.38 -10.82 11.03
C ASP A 73 3.08 -9.81 9.93
N VAL A 74 3.93 -8.78 9.78
CA VAL A 74 3.81 -7.79 8.71
C VAL A 74 3.90 -8.44 7.34
N ARG A 75 4.86 -9.36 7.12
CA ARG A 75 4.97 -10.09 5.85
C ARG A 75 3.76 -10.98 5.59
N ALA A 76 3.28 -11.70 6.61
CA ALA A 76 2.12 -12.56 6.47
C ALA A 76 0.86 -11.75 6.13
N ALA A 77 0.64 -10.64 6.83
CA ALA A 77 -0.46 -9.72 6.55
C ALA A 77 -0.35 -9.12 5.15
N PHE A 78 0.82 -8.61 4.78
CA PHE A 78 1.05 -8.02 3.46
C PHE A 78 0.82 -9.05 2.33
N ALA A 79 1.26 -10.29 2.52
CA ALA A 79 1.00 -11.36 1.57
C ALA A 79 -0.50 -11.67 1.43
N SER A 80 -1.28 -11.54 2.51
CA SER A 80 -2.73 -11.77 2.48
C SER A 80 -3.54 -10.64 1.85
N LEU A 81 -2.95 -9.44 1.66
CA LEU A 81 -3.56 -8.35 0.88
C LEU A 81 -3.54 -8.64 -0.63
N GLY A 82 -2.83 -9.67 -1.07
CA GLY A 82 -2.69 -10.04 -2.47
C GLY A 82 -1.40 -9.56 -3.12
N GLY A 83 -1.42 -9.51 -4.45
CA GLY A 83 -0.26 -9.19 -5.29
C GLY A 83 0.84 -10.27 -5.28
N ALA A 84 1.77 -10.15 -6.22
CA ALA A 84 2.95 -10.99 -6.33
C ALA A 84 4.19 -10.35 -5.68
N TRP A 85 4.20 -9.02 -5.52
CA TRP A 85 5.34 -8.34 -4.90
C TRP A 85 5.51 -8.73 -3.43
N ARG A 86 6.73 -9.11 -3.06
CA ARG A 86 7.11 -9.48 -1.70
C ARG A 86 8.30 -8.63 -1.23
N PRO A 87 8.09 -7.72 -0.26
CA PRO A 87 9.17 -6.88 0.22
C PRO A 87 10.25 -7.73 0.90
N ARG A 88 11.51 -7.53 0.50
CA ARG A 88 12.66 -8.29 1.04
C ARG A 88 13.00 -7.89 2.47
N SER A 89 12.63 -6.67 2.88
CA SER A 89 12.88 -6.13 4.21
C SER A 89 11.81 -5.12 4.60
N ARG A 90 11.76 -4.82 5.90
CA ARG A 90 10.87 -3.78 6.43
C ARG A 90 11.17 -2.40 5.84
N ALA A 91 12.45 -2.08 5.65
CA ALA A 91 12.87 -0.82 5.02
C ALA A 91 12.31 -0.67 3.59
N VAL A 92 12.34 -1.73 2.78
CA VAL A 92 11.78 -1.73 1.42
C VAL A 92 10.26 -1.52 1.43
N LEU A 93 9.56 -2.13 2.39
CA LEU A 93 8.13 -1.89 2.57
C LEU A 93 7.87 -0.44 2.99
N ASP A 94 8.60 0.05 3.99
CA ASP A 94 8.45 1.41 4.50
C ASP A 94 8.71 2.46 3.42
N ASP A 95 9.67 2.23 2.51
CA ASP A 95 9.92 3.10 1.37
C ASP A 95 8.69 3.24 0.47
N LEU A 96 8.04 2.13 0.11
CA LEU A 96 6.79 2.16 -0.66
C LEU A 96 5.67 2.89 0.09
N LEU A 97 5.50 2.59 1.38
CA LEU A 97 4.45 3.20 2.21
C LEU A 97 4.65 4.72 2.41
N GLN A 98 5.88 5.22 2.28
CA GLN A 98 6.21 6.64 2.42
C GLN A 98 6.16 7.45 1.11
N VAL A 99 6.08 6.78 -0.06
CA VAL A 99 5.99 7.47 -1.36
C VAL A 99 4.91 8.56 -1.39
N PRO A 100 3.69 8.34 -0.88
CA PRO A 100 2.67 9.37 -0.91
C PRO A 100 3.01 10.62 -0.11
N THR A 101 3.66 10.47 1.04
CA THR A 101 4.12 11.61 1.85
C THR A 101 5.09 12.49 1.06
N ARG A 102 5.96 11.87 0.24
CA ARG A 102 6.89 12.58 -0.65
C ARG A 102 6.16 13.25 -1.82
N LEU A 103 5.14 12.62 -2.39
CA LEU A 103 4.34 13.18 -3.50
C LEU A 103 3.41 14.32 -3.05
N SER A 104 2.80 14.23 -1.87
CA SER A 104 1.95 15.27 -1.29
C SER A 104 2.71 16.57 -1.01
N THR A 105 4.01 16.46 -0.69
CA THR A 105 4.89 17.64 -0.52
C THR A 105 5.13 18.36 -1.85
N LEU A 106 5.06 17.64 -2.99
CA LEU A 106 5.19 18.22 -4.33
C LEU A 106 3.87 18.79 -4.86
N ALA A 107 2.73 18.20 -4.51
CA ALA A 107 1.41 18.64 -4.99
C ALA A 107 0.96 20.01 -4.44
N HIS A 108 1.47 20.44 -3.27
CA HIS A 108 1.14 21.75 -2.69
C HIS A 108 1.82 22.95 -3.39
N ARG A 109 2.74 22.72 -4.34
CA ARG A 109 3.52 23.80 -4.96
C ARG A 109 2.94 24.34 -6.27
N ASN A 110 1.88 23.74 -6.82
CA ASN A 110 1.36 24.05 -8.16
C ASN A 110 -0.12 24.49 -8.16
N ARG A 111 -0.52 25.31 -7.19
CA ARG A 111 -1.66 26.23 -7.33
C ARG A 111 -1.14 27.66 -7.22
N ARG A 112 -0.68 28.23 -8.33
CA ARG A 112 -0.58 29.68 -8.54
C ARG A 112 -1.09 30.01 -9.93
#